data_AF-A0A399ZGD0-F1
#
_entry.id   AF-A0A399ZGD0-F1
#
_cell.length_a   1.000
_cell.length_b   1.000
_cell.length_c   1.000
_cell.angle_alpha   90.00
_cell.angle_beta   90.00
_cell.angle_gamma   90.00
#
_symmetry.space_group_name_H-M   'P 1'
#
loop_
_entity.id
_entity.type
_entity.pdbx_description
1 polymer ?
#
loop_
_entity_poly.entity_id
_entity_poly.type
_entity_poly.pdbx_seq_one_letter_code
_entity_poly.pdbx_strand_id
1 'polypeptide(L)'
;MAYTAEISRTNPSCFLFVIDQSGSMADPFGGEAGKRKADGVADALNRLLQNLVIKCAKTEGVRDYYSIGVIGYGARVGSAFLGALAGQELVPISQVAANPARIEERAKKVDDGAGGLVEQKVKFPVWLEPVAHQGTPMVQAMTLAANMLQGFVAAHPNCFPPIVIHITDGESTDGDPTDAMQNVTRIASSDGNVLLFNVHLSSNANAPIAYPNRADNLPDQYARLLFETASELTPFMLGIAQEQGYNPEPGARGFVFNGDLALVVQSLDIGTRPSNLR
;
A
#
# COMPACT_ATOMS: atom_id res chain seq x y z
N MET A 1 -13.08 13.47 17.11
CA MET A 1 -11.68 13.51 16.61
C MET A 1 -11.65 12.56 15.43
N ALA A 2 -10.98 12.92 14.32
CA ALA A 2 -10.88 12.03 13.16
C ALA A 2 -9.70 11.06 13.33
N TYR A 3 -9.76 9.93 12.64
CA TYR A 3 -8.75 8.87 12.61
C TYR A 3 -8.53 8.21 13.98
N THR A 4 -9.63 7.93 14.67
CA THR A 4 -9.65 7.34 16.02
C THR A 4 -10.57 6.13 16.17
N ALA A 5 -11.32 5.77 15.13
CA ALA A 5 -12.22 4.62 15.18
C ALA A 5 -11.45 3.32 15.37
N GLU A 6 -11.93 2.49 16.28
CA GLU A 6 -11.39 1.15 16.51
C GLU A 6 -11.71 0.25 15.29
N ILE A 7 -10.71 -0.49 14.85
CA ILE A 7 -10.79 -1.49 13.79
C ILE A 7 -11.02 -2.85 14.44
N SER A 8 -12.16 -3.44 14.15
CA SER A 8 -12.58 -4.72 14.70
C SER A 8 -13.35 -5.55 13.67
N ARG A 9 -13.78 -6.75 14.03
CA ARG A 9 -14.60 -7.61 13.15
C ARG A 9 -15.96 -7.00 12.85
N THR A 10 -16.50 -6.20 13.76
CA THR A 10 -17.81 -5.54 13.61
C THR A 10 -17.66 -4.13 13.04
N ASN A 11 -16.44 -3.60 12.97
CA ASN A 11 -16.12 -2.31 12.35
C ASN A 11 -14.80 -2.44 11.56
N PRO A 12 -14.79 -3.17 10.43
CA PRO A 12 -13.58 -3.37 9.66
C PRO A 12 -13.15 -2.09 8.95
N SER A 13 -11.86 -1.99 8.62
CA SER A 13 -11.34 -0.96 7.70
C SER A 13 -10.95 -1.58 6.36
N CYS A 14 -10.44 -0.76 5.44
CA CYS A 14 -10.10 -1.18 4.09
C CYS A 14 -8.68 -0.73 3.70
N PHE A 15 -7.90 -1.65 3.15
CA PHE A 15 -6.68 -1.36 2.41
C PHE A 15 -6.92 -1.55 0.94
N LEU A 16 -6.66 -0.51 0.15
CA LEU A 16 -6.71 -0.59 -1.31
C LEU A 16 -5.34 -0.28 -1.90
N PHE A 17 -4.76 -1.25 -2.57
CA PHE A 17 -3.52 -1.09 -3.31
C PHE A 17 -3.84 -0.75 -4.76
N VAL A 18 -3.25 0.32 -5.28
CA VAL A 18 -3.40 0.74 -6.68
C VAL A 18 -2.02 0.71 -7.32
N ILE A 19 -1.79 -0.22 -8.24
CA ILE A 19 -0.46 -0.61 -8.68
C ILE A 19 -0.33 -0.36 -10.17
N ASP A 20 0.66 0.45 -10.50
CA ASP A 20 1.12 0.62 -11.86
C ASP A 20 1.74 -0.67 -12.39
N GLN A 21 1.23 -1.12 -13.53
CA GLN A 21 1.66 -2.28 -14.28
C GLN A 21 2.06 -1.89 -15.70
N SER A 22 2.42 -0.64 -15.93
CA SER A 22 2.83 -0.10 -17.23
C SER A 22 4.18 -0.67 -17.70
N GLY A 23 4.53 -0.41 -18.96
CA GLY A 23 5.77 -0.87 -19.56
C GLY A 23 7.05 -0.39 -18.84
N SER A 24 7.05 0.80 -18.27
CA SER A 24 8.19 1.37 -17.52
C SER A 24 8.49 0.60 -16.23
N MET A 25 7.51 -0.15 -15.70
CA MET A 25 7.73 -1.06 -14.57
C MET A 25 8.69 -2.23 -14.90
N ALA A 26 9.03 -2.43 -16.18
CA ALA A 26 10.08 -3.35 -16.61
C ALA A 26 11.50 -2.78 -16.41
N ASP A 27 11.63 -1.48 -16.19
CA ASP A 27 12.91 -0.83 -15.97
C ASP A 27 13.55 -1.27 -14.64
N PRO A 28 14.88 -1.14 -14.50
CA PRO A 28 15.56 -1.43 -13.25
C PRO A 28 15.06 -0.56 -12.09
N PHE A 29 14.98 -1.13 -10.90
CA PHE A 29 14.77 -0.38 -9.68
C PHE A 29 16.04 0.39 -9.31
N GLY A 30 15.94 1.69 -9.00
CA GLY A 30 17.09 2.50 -8.62
C GLY A 30 17.83 1.90 -7.42
N GLY A 31 19.07 1.44 -7.63
CA GLY A 31 19.95 0.91 -6.58
C GLY A 31 20.16 -0.62 -6.55
N GLU A 32 19.37 -1.42 -7.27
CA GLU A 32 19.56 -2.88 -7.35
C GLU A 32 19.71 -3.35 -8.81
N ALA A 33 20.96 -3.67 -9.20
CA ALA A 33 21.24 -4.15 -10.56
C ALA A 33 20.56 -5.51 -10.82
N GLY A 34 19.72 -5.57 -11.85
CA GLY A 34 19.11 -6.81 -12.35
C GLY A 34 17.70 -7.13 -11.85
N LYS A 35 17.09 -6.26 -11.02
CA LYS A 35 15.69 -6.39 -10.59
C LYS A 35 14.81 -5.33 -11.24
N ARG A 36 13.71 -5.73 -11.87
CA ARG A 36 12.73 -4.79 -12.44
C ARG A 36 11.89 -4.17 -11.34
N LYS A 37 11.40 -2.94 -11.53
CA LYS A 37 10.49 -2.29 -10.57
C LYS A 37 9.27 -3.17 -10.27
N ALA A 38 8.67 -3.78 -11.29
CA ALA A 38 7.54 -4.70 -11.14
C ALA A 38 7.83 -5.86 -10.18
N ASP A 39 9.04 -6.44 -10.26
CA ASP A 39 9.47 -7.54 -9.37
C ASP A 39 9.61 -7.05 -7.93
N GLY A 40 10.17 -5.85 -7.75
CA GLY A 40 10.30 -5.20 -6.44
C GLY A 40 8.93 -4.94 -5.80
N VAL A 41 8.00 -4.37 -6.57
CA VAL A 41 6.65 -4.05 -6.10
C VAL A 41 5.84 -5.30 -5.78
N ALA A 42 5.84 -6.30 -6.65
CA ALA A 42 5.13 -7.56 -6.41
C ALA A 42 5.65 -8.24 -5.13
N ASP A 43 6.97 -8.30 -4.95
CA ASP A 43 7.58 -8.84 -3.72
C ASP A 43 7.18 -8.04 -2.48
N ALA A 44 7.27 -6.71 -2.53
CA ALA A 44 6.96 -5.84 -1.41
C ALA A 44 5.49 -5.97 -0.99
N LEU A 45 4.58 -6.02 -1.96
CA LEU A 45 3.15 -6.17 -1.70
C LEU A 45 2.79 -7.56 -1.19
N ASN A 46 3.37 -8.63 -1.75
CA ASN A 46 3.16 -9.97 -1.21
C ASN A 46 3.66 -10.07 0.24
N ARG A 47 4.80 -9.44 0.58
CA ARG A 47 5.27 -9.33 1.98
C ARG A 47 4.32 -8.53 2.85
N LEU A 48 3.82 -7.40 2.35
CA LEU A 48 2.88 -6.55 3.07
C LEU A 48 1.56 -7.28 3.37
N LEU A 49 1.01 -8.00 2.38
CA LEU A 49 -0.18 -8.86 2.56
C LEU A 49 0.09 -9.98 3.56
N GLN A 50 1.24 -10.64 3.48
CA GLN A 50 1.63 -11.65 4.47
C GLN A 50 1.71 -11.06 5.89
N ASN A 51 2.30 -9.87 6.04
CA ASN A 51 2.38 -9.17 7.32
C ASN A 51 1.00 -8.77 7.84
N LEU A 52 0.10 -8.29 6.97
CA LEU A 52 -1.30 -8.00 7.29
C LEU A 52 -2.03 -9.26 7.81
N VAL A 53 -1.86 -10.39 7.13
CA VAL A 53 -2.41 -11.68 7.55
C VAL A 53 -1.88 -12.09 8.93
N ILE A 54 -0.57 -12.01 9.14
CA ILE A 54 0.07 -12.37 10.42
C ILE A 54 -0.46 -11.47 11.55
N LYS A 55 -0.61 -10.17 11.31
CA LYS A 55 -1.16 -9.23 12.30
C LYS A 55 -2.61 -9.56 12.69
N CYS A 56 -3.39 -10.08 11.74
CA CYS A 56 -4.78 -10.47 11.96
C CYS A 56 -4.93 -11.90 12.51
N ALA A 57 -3.85 -12.68 12.54
CA ALA A 57 -3.87 -14.04 13.05
C ALA A 57 -4.01 -14.07 14.58
N LYS A 58 -4.95 -14.86 15.07
CA LYS A 58 -5.17 -15.20 16.48
C LYS A 58 -5.23 -16.73 16.62
N THR A 59 -5.29 -17.21 17.86
CA THR A 59 -5.38 -18.66 18.17
C THR A 59 -6.55 -19.35 17.48
N GLU A 60 -7.67 -18.64 17.26
CA GLU A 60 -8.89 -19.14 16.62
C GLU A 60 -8.95 -18.96 15.10
N GLY A 61 -7.91 -18.38 14.49
CA GLY A 61 -7.85 -18.09 13.05
C GLY A 61 -7.55 -16.62 12.74
N VAL A 62 -7.73 -16.24 11.47
CA VAL A 62 -7.50 -14.87 10.99
C VAL A 62 -8.79 -14.06 11.16
N ARG A 63 -8.71 -12.96 11.91
CA ARG A 63 -9.87 -12.07 12.14
C ARG A 63 -10.01 -11.06 11.01
N ASP A 64 -11.22 -10.93 10.46
CA ASP A 64 -11.54 -9.97 9.41
C ASP A 64 -11.62 -8.52 9.90
N TYR A 65 -10.47 -7.98 10.27
CA TYR A 65 -10.30 -6.56 10.61
C TYR A 65 -10.20 -5.69 9.36
N TYR A 66 -9.82 -6.28 8.23
CA TYR A 66 -9.57 -5.56 7.00
C TYR A 66 -10.25 -6.23 5.80
N SER A 67 -10.83 -5.40 4.95
CA SER A 67 -11.07 -5.73 3.54
C SER A 67 -9.89 -5.27 2.71
N ILE A 68 -9.41 -6.11 1.80
CA ILE A 68 -8.24 -5.87 0.96
C ILE A 68 -8.66 -5.81 -0.50
N GLY A 69 -8.33 -4.72 -1.18
CA GLY A 69 -8.42 -4.62 -2.62
C GLY A 69 -7.06 -4.42 -3.25
N VAL A 70 -6.88 -4.95 -4.46
CA VAL A 70 -5.68 -4.70 -5.26
C VAL A 70 -6.07 -4.42 -6.70
N ILE A 71 -5.93 -3.17 -7.13
CA ILE A 71 -6.13 -2.72 -8.50
C ILE A 71 -4.76 -2.71 -9.19
N GLY A 72 -4.63 -3.45 -10.28
CA GLY A 72 -3.53 -3.28 -11.24
C GLY A 72 -4.02 -2.43 -12.40
N TYR A 73 -3.19 -1.50 -12.87
CA TYR A 73 -3.50 -0.69 -14.03
C TYR A 73 -2.33 -0.63 -15.01
N GLY A 74 -2.62 -0.86 -16.29
CA GLY A 74 -1.64 -0.99 -17.35
C GLY A 74 -2.35 -1.21 -18.68
N ALA A 75 -2.17 -2.39 -19.29
CA ALA A 75 -2.99 -2.86 -20.42
C ALA A 75 -4.49 -3.00 -20.09
N ARG A 76 -4.81 -3.25 -18.82
CA ARG A 76 -6.18 -3.30 -18.30
C ARG A 76 -6.19 -2.68 -16.91
N VAL A 77 -7.35 -2.20 -16.49
CA VAL A 77 -7.58 -1.72 -15.13
C VAL A 77 -8.55 -2.66 -14.43
N GLY A 78 -8.16 -3.18 -13.27
CA GLY A 78 -9.02 -4.07 -12.49
C GLY A 78 -8.26 -4.84 -11.42
N SER A 79 -8.91 -5.84 -10.83
CA SER A 79 -8.32 -6.67 -9.78
C SER A 79 -7.01 -7.33 -10.26
N ALA A 80 -5.94 -7.15 -9.50
CA ALA A 80 -4.64 -7.80 -9.74
C ALA A 80 -4.47 -9.10 -8.95
N PHE A 81 -5.45 -9.49 -8.14
CA PHE A 81 -5.41 -10.79 -7.48
C PHE A 81 -5.35 -11.93 -8.50
N LEU A 82 -4.67 -13.01 -8.10
CA LEU A 82 -4.53 -14.22 -8.88
C LEU A 82 -5.21 -15.42 -8.19
N GLY A 83 -5.29 -16.53 -8.92
CA GLY A 83 -5.85 -17.78 -8.40
C GLY A 83 -7.33 -17.64 -8.02
N ALA A 84 -7.71 -18.18 -6.87
CA ALA A 84 -9.10 -18.19 -6.41
C ALA A 84 -9.67 -16.78 -6.12
N LEU A 85 -8.81 -15.77 -5.96
CA LEU A 85 -9.22 -14.39 -5.71
C LEU A 85 -9.25 -13.55 -7.00
N ALA A 86 -8.95 -14.13 -8.16
CA ALA A 86 -8.93 -13.39 -9.41
C ALA A 86 -10.30 -12.75 -9.72
N GLY A 87 -10.28 -11.47 -10.09
CA GLY A 87 -11.49 -10.70 -10.38
C GLY A 87 -12.25 -10.19 -9.16
N GLN A 88 -11.85 -10.55 -7.93
CA GLN A 88 -12.46 -10.01 -6.72
C GLN A 88 -11.97 -8.59 -6.45
N GLU A 89 -12.89 -7.70 -6.07
CA GLU A 89 -12.58 -6.29 -5.83
C GLU A 89 -12.08 -6.05 -4.39
N LEU A 90 -12.91 -6.33 -3.39
CA LEU A 90 -12.58 -6.22 -1.96
C LEU A 90 -12.78 -7.58 -1.28
N VAL A 91 -11.72 -8.11 -0.70
CA VAL A 91 -11.67 -9.46 -0.12
C VAL A 91 -11.35 -9.37 1.38
N PRO A 92 -12.11 -10.03 2.26
CA PRO A 92 -11.76 -10.10 3.69
C PRO A 92 -10.37 -10.72 3.90
N ILE A 93 -9.59 -10.18 4.82
CA ILE A 93 -8.20 -10.63 5.07
C ILE A 93 -8.09 -12.12 5.42
N SER A 94 -9.11 -12.73 6.02
CA SER A 94 -9.17 -14.18 6.25
C SER A 94 -9.19 -14.99 4.95
N GLN A 95 -9.91 -14.51 3.93
CA GLN A 95 -9.93 -15.14 2.60
C GLN A 95 -8.63 -14.90 1.85
N VAL A 96 -8.01 -13.72 1.99
CA VAL A 96 -6.65 -13.48 1.48
C VAL A 96 -5.68 -14.48 2.10
N ALA A 97 -5.73 -14.68 3.42
CA ALA A 97 -4.87 -15.64 4.12
C ALA A 97 -5.05 -17.08 3.64
N ALA A 98 -6.30 -17.50 3.37
CA ALA A 98 -6.63 -18.86 2.96
C ALA A 98 -6.30 -19.15 1.48
N ASN A 99 -6.22 -18.12 0.64
CA ASN A 99 -6.15 -18.29 -0.82
C ASN A 99 -4.96 -17.55 -1.47
N PRO A 100 -3.71 -17.84 -1.10
CA PRO A 100 -2.57 -17.45 -1.94
C PRO A 100 -2.66 -18.18 -3.29
N ALA A 101 -2.32 -17.52 -4.38
CA ALA A 101 -2.30 -18.13 -5.70
C ALA A 101 -1.25 -19.27 -5.78
N ARG A 102 -0.14 -19.10 -5.06
CA ARG A 102 0.86 -20.14 -4.79
C ARG A 102 1.66 -19.82 -3.54
N ILE A 103 2.41 -20.81 -3.04
CA ILE A 103 3.40 -20.63 -1.97
C ILE A 103 4.76 -21.01 -2.52
N GLU A 104 5.70 -20.06 -2.51
CA GLU A 104 7.10 -20.28 -2.89
C GLU A 104 7.95 -20.62 -1.66
N GLU A 105 9.05 -21.35 -1.87
CA GLU A 105 10.13 -21.48 -0.88
C GLU A 105 11.26 -20.54 -1.27
N ARG A 106 11.60 -19.58 -0.40
CA ARG A 106 12.71 -18.65 -0.62
C ARG A 106 13.79 -18.86 0.43
N ALA A 107 15.05 -18.89 0.01
CA ALA A 107 16.17 -18.93 0.94
C ALA A 107 16.35 -17.53 1.57
N LYS A 108 16.34 -17.47 2.90
CA LYS A 108 16.66 -16.28 3.67
C LYS A 108 17.93 -16.59 4.48
N LYS A 109 18.94 -15.73 4.35
CA LYS A 109 20.12 -15.79 5.22
C LYS A 109 19.74 -15.20 6.58
N VAL A 110 19.88 -15.99 7.62
CA VAL A 110 19.59 -15.62 9.01
C VAL A 110 20.87 -15.77 9.81
N ASP A 111 21.11 -14.85 10.74
CA ASP A 111 22.22 -14.96 11.69
C ASP A 111 22.09 -16.26 12.49
N ASP A 112 23.16 -17.03 12.58
CA ASP A 112 23.21 -18.28 13.32
C ASP A 112 23.43 -18.09 14.83
N GLY A 113 23.55 -16.84 15.29
CA GLY A 113 23.81 -16.47 16.69
C GLY A 113 25.27 -16.69 17.12
N ALA A 114 26.13 -17.16 16.21
CA ALA A 114 27.56 -17.37 16.41
C ALA A 114 28.41 -16.49 15.45
N GLY A 115 27.78 -15.55 14.75
CA GLY A 115 28.44 -14.64 13.81
C GLY A 115 28.53 -15.16 12.37
N GLY A 116 27.86 -16.27 12.06
CA GLY A 116 27.69 -16.82 10.72
C GLY A 116 26.27 -16.57 10.17
N LEU A 117 26.09 -16.84 8.87
CA LEU A 117 24.79 -16.76 8.21
C LEU A 117 24.38 -18.15 7.75
N VAL A 118 23.23 -18.63 8.20
CA VAL A 118 22.61 -19.89 7.74
C VAL A 118 21.48 -19.60 6.75
N GLU A 119 21.38 -20.41 5.70
CA GLU A 119 20.26 -20.34 4.77
C GLU A 119 19.05 -21.10 5.33
N GLN A 120 18.01 -20.36 5.66
CA GLN A 120 16.73 -20.91 6.06
C GLN A 120 15.72 -20.78 4.91
N LYS A 121 15.06 -21.88 4.55
CA LYS A 121 13.93 -21.83 3.62
C LYS A 121 12.70 -21.27 4.34
N VAL A 122 12.16 -20.17 3.82
CA VAL A 122 10.94 -19.54 4.33
C VAL A 122 9.82 -19.63 3.29
N LYS A 123 8.58 -19.83 3.77
CA LYS A 123 7.39 -19.81 2.91
C LYS A 123 7.05 -18.38 2.53
N PHE A 124 6.86 -18.16 1.23
CA PHE A 124 6.52 -16.89 0.64
C PHE A 124 5.21 -17.03 -0.15
N PRO A 125 4.06 -16.72 0.47
CA PRO A 125 2.78 -16.73 -0.24
C PRO A 125 2.75 -15.63 -1.30
N VAL A 126 2.20 -15.95 -2.47
CA VAL A 126 2.08 -15.04 -3.60
C VAL A 126 0.62 -14.89 -3.98
N TRP A 127 0.14 -13.65 -4.01
CA TRP A 127 -1.19 -13.26 -4.48
C TRP A 127 -1.14 -12.49 -5.80
N LEU A 128 0.03 -11.92 -6.11
CA LEU A 128 0.27 -10.95 -7.18
C LEU A 128 1.54 -11.35 -7.94
N GLU A 129 1.50 -11.21 -9.26
CA GLU A 129 2.68 -11.37 -10.13
C GLU A 129 3.21 -10.01 -10.58
N PRO A 130 4.52 -9.91 -10.88
CA PRO A 130 5.06 -8.73 -11.52
C PRO A 130 4.51 -8.61 -12.94
N VAL A 131 3.83 -7.49 -13.21
CA VAL A 131 3.31 -7.15 -14.53
C VAL A 131 3.90 -5.81 -14.96
N ALA A 132 4.38 -5.75 -16.19
CA ALA A 132 4.90 -4.54 -16.81
C ALA A 132 4.52 -4.53 -18.29
N HIS A 133 3.37 -3.94 -18.62
CA HIS A 133 2.78 -4.02 -19.94
C HIS A 133 1.87 -2.82 -20.25
N GLN A 134 2.15 -2.15 -21.38
CA GLN A 134 1.40 -1.04 -21.98
C GLN A 134 1.34 0.25 -21.12
N GLY A 135 0.36 1.11 -21.35
CA GLY A 135 0.29 2.48 -20.81
C GLY A 135 -0.01 2.55 -19.31
N THR A 136 -0.30 3.76 -18.84
CA THR A 136 -0.45 4.10 -17.42
C THR A 136 -1.82 4.76 -17.20
N PRO A 137 -2.95 4.02 -17.33
CA PRO A 137 -4.31 4.56 -17.22
C PRO A 137 -4.70 4.87 -15.76
N MET A 138 -4.01 5.86 -15.18
CA MET A 138 -4.10 6.25 -13.78
C MET A 138 -5.44 6.93 -13.43
N VAL A 139 -6.01 7.72 -14.34
CA VAL A 139 -7.33 8.34 -14.14
C VAL A 139 -8.39 7.25 -13.98
N GLN A 140 -8.36 6.25 -14.86
CA GLN A 140 -9.26 5.11 -14.80
C GLN A 140 -9.06 4.29 -13.51
N ALA A 141 -7.81 4.04 -13.11
CA ALA A 141 -7.49 3.32 -11.88
C ALA A 141 -8.01 4.02 -10.63
N MET A 142 -7.79 5.33 -10.51
CA MET A 142 -8.28 6.13 -9.39
C MET A 142 -9.80 6.27 -9.39
N THR A 143 -10.44 6.29 -10.56
CA THR A 143 -11.90 6.27 -10.67
C THR A 143 -12.48 4.94 -10.17
N LEU A 144 -11.87 3.80 -10.54
CA LEU A 144 -12.28 2.49 -10.02
C LEU A 144 -12.07 2.42 -8.50
N ALA A 145 -10.94 2.92 -8.01
CA ALA A 145 -10.67 3.00 -6.58
C ALA A 145 -11.75 3.80 -5.84
N ALA A 146 -12.12 4.97 -6.36
CA ALA A 146 -13.18 5.78 -5.77
C ALA A 146 -14.52 5.03 -5.70
N ASN A 147 -14.91 4.32 -6.77
CA ASN A 147 -16.15 3.53 -6.79
C ASN A 147 -16.14 2.41 -5.74
N MET A 148 -15.05 1.64 -5.65
CA MET A 148 -14.89 0.57 -4.65
C MET A 148 -14.98 1.11 -3.22
N LEU A 149 -14.31 2.23 -2.96
CA LEU A 149 -14.26 2.85 -1.62
C LEU A 149 -15.60 3.49 -1.23
N GLN A 150 -16.32 4.10 -2.16
CA GLN A 150 -17.68 4.58 -1.92
C GLN A 150 -18.61 3.45 -1.50
N GLY A 151 -18.55 2.30 -2.20
CA GLY A 151 -19.29 1.11 -1.83
C GLY A 151 -18.94 0.59 -0.44
N PHE A 152 -17.64 0.53 -0.12
CA PHE A 152 -17.16 0.10 1.19
C PHE A 152 -17.64 1.01 2.32
N VAL A 153 -17.46 2.33 2.17
CA VAL A 153 -17.82 3.33 3.19
C VAL A 153 -19.33 3.42 3.36
N ALA A 154 -20.13 3.26 2.29
CA ALA A 154 -21.58 3.18 2.41
C ALA A 154 -22.03 1.97 3.25
N ALA A 155 -21.31 0.84 3.13
CA ALA A 155 -21.57 -0.35 3.95
C ALA A 155 -21.00 -0.24 5.38
N HIS A 156 -19.93 0.53 5.59
CA HIS A 156 -19.25 0.70 6.88
C HIS A 156 -19.04 2.18 7.22
N PRO A 157 -20.12 2.95 7.46
CA PRO A 157 -20.04 4.41 7.59
C PRO A 157 -19.21 4.87 8.80
N ASN A 158 -19.00 4.01 9.80
CA ASN A 158 -18.27 4.33 11.03
C ASN A 158 -16.85 3.72 11.06
N CYS A 159 -16.37 3.16 9.95
CA CYS A 159 -15.06 2.55 9.91
C CYS A 159 -13.94 3.57 10.14
N PHE A 160 -12.80 3.09 10.62
CA PHE A 160 -11.56 3.84 10.39
C PHE A 160 -11.40 4.06 8.87
N PRO A 161 -11.15 5.30 8.40
CA PRO A 161 -11.17 5.61 6.99
C PRO A 161 -10.26 4.69 6.17
N PRO A 162 -10.67 4.24 4.98
CA PRO A 162 -9.83 3.41 4.13
C PRO A 162 -8.47 4.06 3.84
N ILE A 163 -7.44 3.22 3.71
CA ILE A 163 -6.10 3.64 3.31
C ILE A 163 -5.82 3.12 1.91
N VAL A 164 -5.48 4.04 1.01
CA VAL A 164 -5.09 3.76 -0.37
C VAL A 164 -3.60 3.89 -0.51
N ILE A 165 -2.94 2.86 -1.05
CA ILE A 165 -1.51 2.87 -1.35
C ILE A 165 -1.36 2.78 -2.85
N HIS A 166 -1.00 3.90 -3.45
CA HIS A 166 -0.79 4.03 -4.87
C HIS A 166 0.71 3.98 -5.19
N ILE A 167 1.10 3.03 -6.04
CA ILE A 167 2.49 2.77 -6.42
C ILE A 167 2.61 2.96 -7.93
N THR A 168 3.47 3.87 -8.36
CA THR A 168 3.66 4.21 -9.77
C THR A 168 5.09 4.68 -10.05
N ASP A 169 5.52 4.53 -11.29
CA ASP A 169 6.84 4.97 -11.72
C ASP A 169 6.82 6.09 -12.77
N GLY A 170 5.64 6.63 -13.11
CA GLY A 170 5.54 7.53 -14.25
C GLY A 170 4.26 8.35 -14.39
N GLU A 171 4.13 8.94 -15.58
CA GLU A 171 3.05 9.84 -15.99
C GLU A 171 1.79 9.06 -16.36
N SER A 172 0.62 9.62 -16.04
CA SER A 172 -0.66 9.12 -16.53
C SER A 172 -0.76 9.27 -18.05
N THR A 173 -1.14 8.20 -18.75
CA THR A 173 -1.35 8.24 -20.20
C THR A 173 -2.81 8.47 -20.59
N ASP A 174 -3.72 8.62 -19.62
CA ASP A 174 -5.17 8.78 -19.83
C ASP A 174 -5.73 10.12 -19.34
N GLY A 175 -4.85 11.06 -18.95
CA GLY A 175 -5.21 12.45 -18.63
C GLY A 175 -4.48 12.98 -17.40
N ASP A 176 -4.95 14.10 -16.85
CA ASP A 176 -4.50 14.57 -15.54
C ASP A 176 -5.23 13.79 -14.43
N PRO A 177 -4.53 13.00 -13.59
CA PRO A 177 -5.15 12.20 -12.55
C PRO A 177 -5.55 13.01 -11.30
N THR A 178 -5.22 14.30 -11.23
CA THR A 178 -5.42 15.14 -10.03
C THR A 178 -6.85 15.09 -9.51
N ASP A 179 -7.85 15.30 -10.37
CA ASP A 179 -9.25 15.28 -9.97
C ASP A 179 -9.72 13.89 -9.51
N ALA A 180 -9.22 12.83 -10.15
CA ALA A 180 -9.54 11.46 -9.78
C ALA A 180 -8.92 11.09 -8.42
N MET A 181 -7.68 11.50 -8.14
CA MET A 181 -7.03 11.33 -6.85
C MET A 181 -7.72 12.13 -5.75
N GLN A 182 -8.13 13.37 -6.03
CA GLN A 182 -8.91 14.17 -5.10
C GLN A 182 -10.30 13.58 -4.84
N ASN A 183 -10.93 12.95 -5.83
CA ASN A 183 -12.19 12.23 -5.62
C ASN A 183 -12.02 11.08 -4.62
N VAL A 184 -10.90 10.35 -4.68
CA VAL A 184 -10.57 9.31 -3.70
C VAL A 184 -10.47 9.89 -2.29
N THR A 185 -9.70 10.96 -2.09
CA THR A 185 -9.49 11.56 -0.76
C THR A 185 -10.70 12.35 -0.24
N ARG A 186 -11.64 12.74 -1.10
CA ARG A 186 -12.92 13.34 -0.69
C ARG A 186 -13.90 12.33 -0.06
N ILE A 187 -13.74 11.04 -0.32
CA ILE A 187 -14.57 10.00 0.30
C ILE A 187 -14.27 9.99 1.80
N ALA A 188 -15.31 9.92 2.64
CA ALA A 188 -15.16 9.98 4.08
C ALA A 188 -16.11 9.03 4.80
N SER A 189 -15.58 8.34 5.82
CA SER A 189 -16.40 7.75 6.88
C SER A 189 -16.71 8.83 7.93
N SER A 190 -17.49 8.48 8.96
CA SER A 190 -17.74 9.37 10.11
C SER A 190 -16.47 9.69 10.90
N ASP A 191 -15.40 8.92 10.72
CA ASP A 191 -14.12 9.08 11.41
C ASP A 191 -13.05 9.75 10.54
N GLY A 192 -13.38 10.21 9.33
CA GLY A 192 -12.47 11.02 8.51
C GLY A 192 -12.43 10.61 7.05
N ASN A 193 -11.55 11.29 6.31
CA ASN A 193 -11.38 11.11 4.88
C ASN A 193 -10.48 9.90 4.58
N VAL A 194 -10.67 9.30 3.40
CA VAL A 194 -9.75 8.29 2.87
C VAL A 194 -8.33 8.88 2.82
N LEU A 195 -7.36 8.09 3.26
CA LEU A 195 -5.94 8.46 3.25
C LEU A 195 -5.27 7.91 1.99
N LEU A 196 -4.72 8.77 1.15
CA LEU A 196 -3.97 8.39 -0.05
C LEU A 196 -2.47 8.53 0.20
N PHE A 197 -1.78 7.40 0.08
CA PHE A 197 -0.32 7.32 0.07
C PHE A 197 0.17 7.11 -1.35
N ASN A 198 1.10 7.95 -1.79
CA ASN A 198 1.72 7.84 -3.11
C ASN A 198 3.19 7.41 -2.99
N VAL A 199 3.55 6.40 -3.75
CA VAL A 199 4.89 5.80 -3.76
C VAL A 199 5.40 5.87 -5.18
N HIS A 200 6.33 6.80 -5.38
CA HIS A 200 6.91 7.07 -6.68
C HIS A 200 8.22 6.29 -6.82
N LEU A 201 8.30 5.48 -7.87
CA LEU A 201 9.46 4.66 -8.19
C LEU A 201 10.25 5.28 -9.34
N SER A 202 11.56 5.40 -9.17
CA SER A 202 12.45 5.93 -10.19
C SER A 202 13.56 4.95 -10.50
N SER A 203 14.03 4.99 -11.75
CA SER A 203 15.24 4.29 -12.18
C SER A 203 16.51 5.04 -11.72
N ASN A 204 16.37 6.31 -11.31
CA ASN A 204 17.48 7.13 -10.82
C ASN A 204 17.89 6.68 -9.41
N ALA A 205 19.19 6.60 -9.15
CA ALA A 205 19.76 6.28 -7.84
C ALA A 205 19.74 7.46 -6.84
N ASN A 206 18.75 8.36 -6.97
CA ASN A 206 18.56 9.47 -6.05
C ASN A 206 18.26 8.93 -4.64
N ALA A 207 18.71 9.68 -3.63
CA ALA A 207 18.44 9.34 -2.24
C ALA A 207 16.93 9.19 -2.00
N PRO A 208 16.49 8.16 -1.27
CA PRO A 208 15.08 8.00 -0.92
C PRO A 208 14.55 9.23 -0.18
N ILE A 209 13.36 9.69 -0.54
CA ILE A 209 12.64 10.75 0.16
C ILE A 209 11.41 10.11 0.80
N ALA A 210 11.22 10.33 2.09
CA ALA A 210 10.07 9.81 2.82
C ALA A 210 9.41 10.91 3.63
N TYR A 211 8.10 11.05 3.45
CA TYR A 211 7.24 11.95 4.21
C TYR A 211 7.68 13.42 4.22
N PRO A 212 7.98 14.01 3.04
CA PRO A 212 8.24 15.44 2.98
C PRO A 212 6.98 16.22 3.37
N ASN A 213 7.16 17.46 3.84
CA ASN A 213 6.08 18.43 4.06
C ASN A 213 6.06 19.55 3.00
N ARG A 214 7.02 19.55 2.06
CA ARG A 214 7.14 20.52 0.98
C ARG A 214 7.71 19.87 -0.29
N ALA A 215 7.38 20.44 -1.45
CA ALA A 215 7.74 19.89 -2.76
C ALA A 215 9.13 20.29 -3.26
N ASP A 216 9.84 21.17 -2.54
CA ASP A 216 11.03 21.88 -3.05
C ASP A 216 12.19 20.97 -3.49
N ASN A 217 12.31 19.79 -2.90
CA ASN A 217 13.38 18.82 -3.16
C ASN A 217 12.93 17.61 -4.00
N LEU A 218 11.76 17.71 -4.65
CA LEU A 218 11.25 16.61 -5.48
C LEU A 218 11.90 16.65 -6.87
N PRO A 219 12.24 15.48 -7.44
CA PRO A 219 13.12 15.41 -8.61
C PRO A 219 12.44 15.78 -9.93
N ASP A 220 11.11 15.71 -10.00
CA ASP A 220 10.35 16.00 -11.21
C ASP A 220 8.89 16.41 -10.91
N GLN A 221 8.18 16.79 -11.97
CA GLN A 221 6.78 17.25 -11.89
C GLN A 221 5.79 16.15 -11.48
N TYR A 222 6.09 14.88 -11.76
CA TYR A 222 5.22 13.75 -11.41
C TYR A 222 5.33 13.44 -9.91
N ALA A 223 6.54 13.45 -9.38
CA ALA A 223 6.79 13.39 -7.94
C ALA A 223 6.06 14.54 -7.22
N ARG A 224 6.08 15.75 -7.79
CA ARG A 224 5.34 16.90 -7.25
C ARG A 224 3.82 16.68 -7.25
N LEU A 225 3.24 16.24 -8.37
CA LEU A 225 1.81 15.92 -8.45
C LEU A 225 1.41 14.87 -7.40
N LEU A 226 2.19 13.79 -7.31
CA LEU A 226 1.95 12.71 -6.35
C LEU A 226 2.09 13.18 -4.90
N PHE A 227 3.01 14.10 -4.61
CA PHE A 227 3.10 14.74 -3.30
C PHE A 227 1.90 15.65 -3.00
N GLU A 228 1.49 16.48 -3.97
CA GLU A 228 0.39 17.44 -3.80
C GLU A 228 -0.98 16.76 -3.65
N THR A 229 -1.13 15.54 -4.18
CA THR A 229 -2.34 14.72 -4.06
C THR A 229 -2.32 13.75 -2.89
N ALA A 230 -1.15 13.45 -2.30
CA ALA A 230 -1.04 12.61 -1.12
C ALA A 230 -1.66 13.28 0.12
N SER A 231 -2.28 12.47 0.99
CA SER A 231 -2.86 12.94 2.24
C SER A 231 -1.77 13.33 3.24
N GLU A 232 -2.07 14.31 4.09
CA GLU A 232 -1.24 14.59 5.28
C GLU A 232 -1.26 13.40 6.23
N LEU A 233 -0.12 13.12 6.85
CA LEU A 233 -0.02 12.10 7.88
C LEU A 233 -0.82 12.53 9.10
N THR A 234 -1.58 11.58 9.66
CA THR A 234 -2.28 11.83 10.93
C THR A 234 -1.28 12.03 12.06
N PRO A 235 -1.65 12.71 13.17
CA PRO A 235 -0.74 12.90 14.30
C PRO A 235 -0.12 11.61 14.83
N PHE A 236 -0.87 10.51 14.76
CA PHE A 236 -0.38 9.21 15.13
C PHE A 236 0.64 8.65 14.12
N MET A 237 0.37 8.78 12.81
CA MET A 237 1.29 8.31 11.77
C MET A 237 2.64 9.02 11.85
N LEU A 238 2.65 10.31 12.24
CA LEU A 238 3.87 11.04 12.55
C LEU A 238 4.65 10.40 13.72
N GLY A 239 3.95 9.98 14.77
CA GLY A 239 4.54 9.27 15.91
C GLY A 239 5.19 7.94 15.51
N ILE A 240 4.51 7.11 14.71
CA ILE A 240 5.13 5.87 14.21
C ILE A 240 6.33 6.17 13.32
N ALA A 241 6.22 7.16 12.43
CA ALA A 241 7.34 7.52 11.57
C ALA A 241 8.59 7.90 12.40
N GLN A 242 8.40 8.62 13.51
CA GLN A 242 9.46 8.92 14.49
C GLN A 242 10.04 7.66 15.14
N GLU A 243 9.21 6.71 15.56
CA GLU A 243 9.67 5.43 16.12
C GLU A 243 10.46 4.58 15.12
N GLN A 244 10.18 4.72 13.81
CA GLN A 244 10.91 4.06 12.72
C GLN A 244 12.18 4.83 12.31
N GLY A 245 12.53 5.90 13.01
CA GLY A 245 13.74 6.69 12.75
C GLY A 245 13.60 7.75 11.65
N TYR A 246 12.38 8.00 11.15
CA TYR A 246 12.10 9.16 10.31
C TYR A 246 11.86 10.40 11.19
N ASN A 247 12.17 11.59 10.69
CA ASN A 247 11.89 12.84 11.40
C ASN A 247 10.93 13.72 10.57
N PRO A 248 9.66 13.32 10.40
CA PRO A 248 8.72 14.09 9.59
C PRO A 248 8.40 15.44 10.27
N GLU A 249 8.42 16.50 9.47
CA GLU A 249 7.98 17.83 9.91
C GLU A 249 6.44 17.92 9.95
N PRO A 250 5.86 18.88 10.69
CA PRO A 250 4.42 19.18 10.59
C PRO A 250 3.99 19.41 9.13
N GLY A 251 2.84 18.84 8.77
CA GLY A 251 2.34 18.85 7.39
C GLY A 251 2.99 17.81 6.48
N ALA A 252 3.79 16.88 7.02
CA ALA A 252 4.32 15.76 6.26
C ALA A 252 3.18 14.95 5.61
N ARG A 253 3.40 14.54 4.37
CA ARG A 253 2.41 13.81 3.57
C ARG A 253 2.80 12.36 3.37
N GLY A 254 1.82 11.51 3.08
CA GLY A 254 2.00 10.10 2.72
C GLY A 254 2.67 9.90 1.36
N PHE A 255 3.78 10.60 1.10
CA PHE A 255 4.55 10.51 -0.13
C PHE A 255 5.91 9.88 0.12
N VAL A 256 6.29 8.93 -0.73
CA VAL A 256 7.59 8.26 -0.70
C VAL A 256 8.17 8.22 -2.12
N PHE A 257 9.44 8.56 -2.26
CA PHE A 257 10.21 8.45 -3.50
C PHE A 257 11.35 7.45 -3.30
N ASN A 258 11.44 6.42 -4.14
CA ASN A 258 12.46 5.36 -4.06
C ASN A 258 12.61 4.70 -2.67
N GLY A 259 11.53 4.64 -1.88
CA GLY A 259 11.57 4.18 -0.49
C GLY A 259 10.67 2.99 -0.18
N ASP A 260 10.80 2.48 1.04
CA ASP A 260 10.04 1.34 1.55
C ASP A 260 8.64 1.75 2.06
N LEU A 261 7.69 0.83 1.92
CA LEU A 261 6.30 0.89 2.41
C LEU A 261 6.17 0.59 3.92
N ALA A 262 7.29 0.56 4.66
CA ALA A 262 7.35 0.11 6.05
C ALA A 262 6.35 0.83 6.98
N LEU A 263 6.11 2.13 6.78
CA LEU A 263 5.16 2.89 7.61
C LEU A 263 3.72 2.42 7.42
N VAL A 264 3.33 1.98 6.22
CA VAL A 264 2.00 1.43 5.97
C VAL A 264 1.80 0.20 6.86
N VAL A 265 2.77 -0.73 6.88
CA VAL A 265 2.74 -1.93 7.75
C VAL A 265 2.57 -1.54 9.22
N GLN A 266 3.24 -0.49 9.69
CA GLN A 266 3.21 -0.13 11.10
C GLN A 266 1.97 0.68 11.49
N SER A 267 1.46 1.53 10.60
CA SER A 267 0.20 2.26 10.79
C SER A 267 -1.03 1.33 10.98
N LEU A 268 -0.90 0.05 10.64
CA LEU A 268 -1.90 -0.99 10.90
C LEU A 268 -2.14 -1.27 12.40
N ASP A 269 -1.19 -0.89 13.26
CA ASP A 269 -1.31 -1.09 14.71
C ASP A 269 -2.30 -0.10 15.35
N ILE A 270 -2.75 0.92 14.60
CA ILE A 270 -3.62 2.01 15.08
C ILE A 270 -4.97 1.50 15.55
N GLY A 271 -5.68 0.81 14.67
CA GLY A 271 -7.07 0.48 14.92
C GLY A 271 -7.27 -0.88 15.57
N THR A 272 -6.27 -1.77 15.54
CA THR A 272 -6.40 -3.15 16.02
C THR A 272 -5.94 -3.34 17.47
N ARG A 273 -5.34 -2.31 18.07
CA ARG A 273 -5.12 -2.27 19.51
C ARG A 273 -6.49 -1.98 20.15
N PRO A 274 -7.00 -2.87 21.01
CA PRO A 274 -8.14 -2.52 21.85
C PRO A 274 -7.77 -1.23 22.56
N SER A 275 -8.64 -0.23 22.52
CA SER A 275 -8.51 0.94 23.38
C SER A 275 -8.65 0.47 24.84
N ASN A 276 -7.55 0.02 25.44
CA ASN A 276 -7.37 -0.34 26.84
C ASN A 276 -5.90 0.02 27.15
N LEU A 277 -5.59 1.00 27.99
CA LEU A 277 -5.99 1.07 29.40
C LEU A 277 -6.26 2.51 29.85
N ARG A 278 -7.48 2.78 30.29
CA ARG A 278 -7.75 3.65 31.45
C ARG A 278 -8.64 2.88 32.42
#